data_AF-A0A5B7ST02-F1
#
_entry.id   AF-A0A5B7ST02-F1
#
_cell.length_a   1.000
_cell.length_b   1.000
_cell.length_c   1.000
_cell.angle_alpha   90.00
_cell.angle_beta   90.00
_cell.angle_gamma   90.00
#
_symmetry.space_group_name_H-M   'P 1'
#
loop_
_entity.id
_entity.type
_entity.pdbx_description
1 polymer ?
#
loop_
_entity_poly.entity_id
_entity_poly.type
_entity_poly.pdbx_seq_one_letter_code
_entity_poly.pdbx_strand_id
1 'polypeptide(L)'
;MKDIVIAFCLLLSNVVLAQSSSLADMLWAEAGGRPLQMDSDKESRTSITDDAANGYLRIFYEDEGCGCPFDTTVAAYKKANGEFAILKTYWDGCGDQRTFSANIDKAVLLPEDFGLQTFLPNSMKKAYDIDSAVFYLNVELPRNGTDTKIDLKFIPFGLHVEPTDQVLAHSYARNDDENGSNGVYMEEIQDMLRKLSHEETITYILNREPDKIKKEDKGIVKRLYGEGNRYRSIEELSVPIAKLRAIYEIAKDVEYKSVVLGWNRDTARFYIKERIKNNTPEHSFLEFVRQFQFLRAVC
;
A
#
# COMPACT_ATOMS: atom_id res chain seq x y z
N MET A 1 -13.92 -53.39 38.09
CA MET A 1 -14.03 -51.99 38.58
C MET A 1 -12.69 -51.26 38.71
N LYS A 2 -11.53 -51.93 38.74
CA LYS A 2 -10.22 -51.26 38.72
C LYS A 2 -9.75 -50.85 37.31
N ASP A 3 -10.18 -51.55 36.27
CA ASP A 3 -9.69 -51.29 34.89
C ASP A 3 -10.38 -50.11 34.18
N ILE A 4 -11.52 -49.64 34.70
CA ILE A 4 -12.26 -48.48 34.15
C ILE A 4 -11.62 -47.14 34.61
N VAL A 5 -10.90 -47.14 35.74
CA VAL A 5 -10.29 -45.92 36.29
C VAL A 5 -9.00 -45.54 35.55
N ILE A 6 -8.27 -46.52 35.01
CA ILE A 6 -6.99 -46.29 34.29
C ILE A 6 -7.23 -45.70 32.89
N ALA A 7 -8.32 -46.09 32.21
CA ALA A 7 -8.69 -45.53 30.91
C ALA A 7 -9.14 -44.05 31.01
N PHE A 8 -9.76 -43.64 32.11
CA PHE A 8 -10.19 -42.25 32.32
C PHE A 8 -9.02 -41.30 32.63
N CYS A 9 -7.96 -41.78 33.31
CA CYS A 9 -6.76 -40.99 33.56
C CYS A 9 -5.89 -40.78 32.31
N LEU A 10 -5.84 -41.74 31.38
CA LEU A 10 -5.08 -41.60 30.12
C LEU A 10 -5.78 -40.71 29.09
N LEU A 11 -7.11 -40.56 29.16
CA LEU A 11 -7.85 -39.62 28.34
C LEU A 11 -7.72 -38.17 28.83
N LEU A 12 -7.44 -37.95 30.11
CA LEU A 12 -7.21 -36.60 30.67
C LEU A 12 -5.80 -36.07 30.38
N SER A 13 -4.80 -36.92 30.15
CA SER A 13 -3.42 -36.47 29.86
C SER A 13 -3.21 -36.02 28.41
N ASN A 14 -4.05 -36.44 27.46
CA ASN A 14 -3.97 -35.96 26.07
C ASN A 14 -4.73 -34.64 25.84
N VAL A 15 -5.56 -34.20 26.79
CA VAL A 15 -6.30 -32.92 26.70
C VAL A 15 -5.45 -31.73 27.18
N VAL A 16 -4.32 -31.98 27.86
CA VAL A 16 -3.47 -30.92 28.44
C VAL A 16 -2.36 -30.44 27.50
N LEU A 17 -2.10 -31.13 26.38
CA LEU A 17 -1.08 -30.73 25.38
C LEU A 17 -1.61 -29.90 24.22
N ALA A 18 -2.92 -29.62 24.16
CA ALA A 18 -3.46 -28.53 23.36
C ALA A 18 -3.36 -27.21 24.15
N GLN A 19 -2.14 -26.82 24.54
CA GLN A 19 -1.92 -25.45 25.00
C GLN A 19 -2.20 -24.54 23.79
N SER A 20 -3.35 -23.87 23.81
CA SER A 20 -3.64 -22.77 22.89
C SER A 20 -2.43 -21.83 22.89
N SER A 21 -1.80 -21.63 21.73
CA SER A 21 -0.69 -20.69 21.56
C SER A 21 -1.06 -19.36 22.22
N SER A 22 -0.15 -18.77 22.98
CA SER A 22 -0.42 -17.47 23.59
C SER A 22 -0.67 -16.42 22.50
N LEU A 23 -1.37 -15.33 22.82
CA LEU A 23 -1.58 -14.25 21.86
C LEU A 23 -0.25 -13.69 21.34
N ALA A 24 0.77 -13.60 22.21
CA ALA A 24 2.11 -13.21 21.80
C ALA A 24 2.67 -14.16 20.74
N ASP A 25 2.53 -15.48 20.91
CA ASP A 25 3.04 -16.46 19.95
C ASP A 25 2.30 -16.40 18.61
N MET A 26 0.99 -16.14 18.62
CA MET A 26 0.21 -15.92 17.40
C MET A 26 0.69 -14.67 16.65
N LEU A 27 0.88 -13.54 17.35
CA LEU A 27 1.37 -12.30 16.75
C LEU A 27 2.76 -12.49 16.14
N TRP A 28 3.67 -13.14 16.86
CA TRP A 28 5.02 -13.44 16.36
C TRP A 28 4.98 -14.40 15.18
N ALA A 29 4.14 -15.45 15.20
CA ALA A 29 3.99 -16.35 14.08
C ALA A 29 3.54 -15.61 12.81
N GLU A 30 2.56 -14.71 12.92
CA GLU A 30 2.09 -13.89 11.80
C GLU A 30 3.15 -12.92 11.27
N ALA A 31 4.01 -12.41 12.16
CA ALA A 31 5.14 -11.55 11.82
C ALA A 31 6.33 -12.29 11.19
N GLY A 32 6.29 -13.62 11.08
CA GLY A 32 7.40 -14.43 10.52
C GLY A 32 8.30 -15.09 11.57
N GLY A 33 7.91 -15.04 12.85
CA GLY A 33 8.60 -15.67 13.97
C GLY A 33 9.43 -14.70 14.82
N ARG A 34 9.81 -15.15 16.03
CA ARG A 34 10.74 -14.40 16.89
C ARG A 34 12.15 -14.50 16.32
N PRO A 35 12.94 -13.41 16.31
CA PRO A 35 14.35 -13.50 15.99
C PRO A 35 15.06 -14.35 17.06
N LEU A 36 15.71 -15.44 16.64
CA LEU A 36 16.37 -16.36 17.56
C LEU A 36 17.70 -15.80 18.09
N GLN A 37 18.41 -15.01 17.29
CA GLN A 37 19.64 -14.30 17.62
C GLN A 37 19.79 -13.10 16.66
N MET A 38 20.07 -11.92 17.20
CA MET A 38 20.53 -10.74 16.46
C MET A 38 21.94 -10.43 16.95
N ASP A 39 22.85 -10.09 16.05
CA ASP A 39 24.11 -9.47 16.47
C ASP A 39 23.86 -8.03 16.97
N SER A 40 24.88 -7.43 17.58
CA SER A 40 24.77 -6.10 18.17
C SER A 40 24.46 -5.00 17.15
N ASP A 41 24.88 -5.17 15.89
CA ASP A 41 24.62 -4.16 14.86
C ASP A 41 23.17 -4.22 14.42
N LYS A 42 22.67 -5.42 14.08
CA LYS A 42 21.26 -5.64 13.75
C LYS A 42 20.33 -5.24 14.89
N GLU A 43 20.69 -5.51 16.14
CA GLU A 43 19.92 -5.08 17.31
C GLU A 43 19.83 -3.55 17.39
N SER A 44 20.93 -2.83 17.10
CA SER A 44 20.95 -1.35 17.14
C SER A 44 20.06 -0.69 16.08
N ARG A 45 19.76 -1.39 14.98
CA ARG A 45 18.92 -0.94 13.86
C ARG A 45 17.52 -1.56 13.85
N THR A 46 17.19 -2.33 14.89
CA THR A 46 15.88 -2.97 15.03
C THR A 46 15.11 -2.32 16.17
N SER A 47 13.86 -1.94 15.92
CA SER A 47 12.92 -1.49 16.95
C SER A 47 11.74 -2.44 17.02
N ILE A 48 11.55 -3.09 18.17
CA ILE A 48 10.44 -4.00 18.43
C ILE A 48 9.53 -3.39 19.49
N THR A 49 8.24 -3.30 19.18
CA THR A 49 7.18 -3.00 20.14
C THR A 49 6.30 -4.23 20.27
N ASP A 50 6.61 -5.11 21.23
CA ASP A 50 5.76 -6.24 21.61
C ASP A 50 4.80 -5.80 22.72
N ASP A 51 3.54 -5.58 22.34
CA ASP A 51 2.46 -5.20 23.24
C ASP A 51 1.30 -6.20 23.10
N ALA A 52 1.65 -7.49 23.20
CA ALA A 52 0.70 -8.59 23.03
C ALA A 52 -0.50 -8.51 23.99
N ALA A 53 -0.37 -7.86 25.15
CA ALA A 53 -1.48 -7.62 26.06
C ALA A 53 -2.61 -6.76 25.42
N ASN A 54 -2.24 -5.85 24.52
CA ASN A 54 -3.16 -5.07 23.70
C ASN A 54 -3.36 -5.66 22.30
N GLY A 55 -2.83 -6.86 22.05
CA GLY A 55 -2.93 -7.54 20.76
C GLY A 55 -2.12 -6.88 19.65
N TYR A 56 -1.01 -6.20 19.98
CA TYR A 56 -0.22 -5.45 19.02
C TYR A 56 1.25 -5.90 18.99
N LEU A 57 1.82 -5.98 17.80
CA LEU A 57 3.25 -6.19 17.58
C LEU A 57 3.71 -5.30 16.41
N ARG A 58 4.81 -4.57 16.59
CA ARG A 58 5.50 -3.89 15.49
C ARG A 58 6.98 -4.22 15.50
N ILE A 59 7.51 -4.52 14.32
CA ILE A 59 8.92 -4.79 14.08
C ILE A 59 9.35 -3.84 12.98
N PHE A 60 10.21 -2.89 13.32
CA PHE A 60 10.91 -2.04 12.37
C PHE A 60 12.38 -2.45 12.32
N TYR A 61 12.93 -2.54 11.12
CA TYR A 61 14.34 -2.86 10.89
C TYR A 61 14.88 -2.01 9.76
N GLU A 62 16.10 -1.50 9.90
CA GLU A 62 16.82 -0.81 8.83
C GLU A 62 18.02 -1.64 8.38
N ASP A 63 18.01 -2.08 7.12
CA ASP A 63 19.01 -3.02 6.57
C ASP A 63 20.41 -2.40 6.39
N GLU A 64 21.43 -3.27 6.37
CA GLU A 64 22.81 -2.86 6.15
C GLU A 64 23.02 -2.32 4.75
N GLY A 65 23.94 -1.37 4.61
CA GLY A 65 24.27 -0.75 3.34
C GLY A 65 23.37 0.44 3.03
N CYS A 66 22.24 0.20 2.36
CA CYS A 66 21.41 1.27 1.83
C CYS A 66 20.44 1.91 2.82
N GLY A 67 20.37 1.39 4.05
CA GLY A 67 19.44 1.88 5.06
C GLY A 67 17.99 1.61 4.68
N CYS A 68 17.72 0.48 4.03
CA CYS A 68 16.39 0.13 3.55
C CYS A 68 15.48 -0.18 4.73
N PRO A 69 14.38 0.59 4.94
CA PRO A 69 13.50 0.36 6.06
C PRO A 69 12.53 -0.78 5.75
N PHE A 70 12.35 -1.65 6.73
CA PHE A 70 11.36 -2.71 6.77
C PHE A 70 10.44 -2.46 7.97
N ASP A 71 9.13 -2.48 7.77
CA ASP A 71 8.15 -2.30 8.86
C ASP A 71 7.06 -3.35 8.76
N THR A 72 6.97 -4.21 9.77
CA THR A 72 5.87 -5.16 9.93
C THR A 72 5.07 -4.76 11.15
N THR A 73 3.76 -4.56 10.97
CA THR A 73 2.83 -4.36 12.09
C THR A 73 1.76 -5.43 12.06
N VAL A 74 1.46 -6.02 13.21
CA VAL A 74 0.45 -7.05 13.41
C VAL A 74 -0.49 -6.60 14.53
N ALA A 75 -1.79 -6.73 14.30
CA ALA A 75 -2.81 -6.45 15.31
C ALA A 75 -3.89 -7.53 15.35
N ALA A 76 -4.29 -7.91 16.56
CA ALA A 76 -5.27 -8.94 16.83
C ALA A 76 -6.59 -8.35 17.35
N TYR A 77 -7.69 -8.81 16.76
CA TYR A 77 -9.04 -8.37 17.03
C TYR A 77 -9.84 -9.52 17.62
N LYS A 78 -10.21 -9.40 18.89
CA LYS A 78 -10.88 -10.47 19.64
C LYS A 78 -12.31 -10.66 19.16
N LYS A 79 -12.68 -11.90 18.85
CA LYS A 79 -14.05 -12.32 18.50
C LYS A 79 -14.88 -12.63 19.75
N ALA A 80 -16.19 -12.83 19.59
CA ALA A 80 -17.08 -13.24 20.69
C ALA A 80 -16.65 -14.59 21.32
N ASN A 81 -16.27 -15.56 20.49
CA ASN A 81 -15.84 -16.90 20.90
C ASN A 81 -14.45 -16.95 21.58
N GLY A 82 -13.75 -15.82 21.69
CA GLY A 82 -12.43 -15.73 22.31
C GLY A 82 -11.24 -15.92 21.36
N GLU A 83 -11.48 -16.35 20.12
CA GLU A 83 -10.46 -16.37 19.07
C GLU A 83 -10.12 -14.95 18.58
N PHE A 84 -9.09 -14.85 17.74
CA PHE A 84 -8.65 -13.58 17.15
C PHE A 84 -8.71 -13.62 15.62
N ALA A 85 -9.17 -12.53 15.03
CA ALA A 85 -8.80 -12.18 13.67
C ALA A 85 -7.51 -11.36 13.74
N ILE A 86 -6.52 -11.68 12.90
CA ILE A 86 -5.23 -11.00 12.90
C ILE A 86 -5.05 -10.30 11.57
N LEU A 87 -4.74 -9.01 11.63
CA LEU A 87 -4.34 -8.19 10.49
C LEU A 87 -2.84 -7.97 10.53
N LYS A 88 -2.21 -7.95 9.36
CA LYS A 88 -0.80 -7.65 9.18
C LYS A 88 -0.61 -6.62 8.07
N THR A 89 0.27 -5.66 8.33
CA THR A 89 0.84 -4.80 7.31
C THR A 89 2.34 -5.05 7.22
N TYR A 90 2.88 -4.94 6.01
CA TYR A 90 4.31 -5.02 5.74
C TYR A 90 4.71 -3.92 4.76
N TRP A 91 5.87 -3.32 5.00
CA TRP A 91 6.50 -2.35 4.13
C TRP A 91 7.96 -2.71 3.91
N ASP A 92 8.37 -2.78 2.65
CA ASP A 92 9.78 -2.74 2.21
C ASP A 92 10.00 -1.40 1.51
N GLY A 93 10.87 -0.57 2.07
CA GLY A 93 11.18 0.76 1.57
C GLY A 93 11.96 0.79 0.27
N CYS A 94 12.79 -0.22 0.00
CA CYS A 94 13.65 -0.25 -1.18
C CYS A 94 13.09 -1.16 -2.28
N GLY A 95 12.37 -2.21 -1.89
CA GLY A 95 11.63 -3.07 -2.80
C GLY A 95 10.30 -2.49 -3.28
N ASP A 96 9.95 -1.26 -2.87
CA ASP A 96 8.66 -0.62 -3.17
C ASP A 96 7.49 -1.59 -2.95
N GLN A 97 7.43 -2.19 -1.76
CA GLN A 97 6.41 -3.19 -1.43
C GLN A 97 5.58 -2.73 -0.24
N ARG A 98 4.26 -2.77 -0.38
CA ARG A 98 3.28 -2.53 0.68
C ARG A 98 2.26 -3.65 0.64
N THR A 99 2.10 -4.38 1.74
CA THR A 99 1.07 -5.42 1.84
C THR A 99 0.12 -5.21 3.00
N PHE A 100 -1.10 -5.68 2.81
CA PHE A 100 -2.14 -5.76 3.82
C PHE A 100 -2.79 -7.15 3.74
N SER A 101 -2.56 -7.97 4.76
CA SER A 101 -3.04 -9.34 4.84
C SER A 101 -3.80 -9.60 6.13
N ALA A 102 -4.51 -10.72 6.17
CA ALA A 102 -5.22 -11.20 7.35
C ALA A 102 -5.09 -12.73 7.43
N ASN A 103 -5.20 -13.28 8.64
CA ASN A 103 -5.18 -14.73 8.86
C ASN A 103 -6.50 -15.42 8.45
N ILE A 104 -7.52 -14.64 8.09
CA ILE A 104 -8.78 -15.09 7.49
C ILE A 104 -9.11 -14.21 6.27
N ASP A 105 -10.06 -14.63 5.45
CA ASP A 105 -10.45 -13.89 4.25
C ASP A 105 -10.88 -12.44 4.59
N LYS A 106 -10.27 -11.47 3.89
CA LYS A 106 -10.57 -10.03 4.05
C LYS A 106 -12.02 -9.71 3.69
N ALA A 107 -12.65 -10.44 2.76
CA ALA A 107 -14.05 -10.24 2.40
C ALA A 107 -15.00 -10.53 3.58
N VAL A 108 -14.60 -11.42 4.50
CA VAL A 108 -15.36 -11.75 5.71
C VAL A 108 -15.15 -10.68 6.79
N LEU A 109 -13.96 -10.07 6.85
CA LEU A 109 -13.61 -9.08 7.86
C LEU A 109 -14.08 -7.67 7.53
N LEU A 110 -13.95 -7.24 6.28
CA LEU A 110 -14.23 -5.87 5.87
C LEU A 110 -15.74 -5.64 5.73
N PRO A 111 -16.21 -4.38 5.84
CA PRO A 111 -17.62 -4.04 5.63
C PRO A 111 -18.15 -4.56 4.29
N GLU A 112 -19.46 -4.83 4.22
CA GLU A 112 -20.11 -5.07 2.92
C GLU A 112 -19.92 -3.84 2.04
N ASP A 113 -19.59 -4.06 0.78
CA ASP A 113 -19.25 -3.01 -0.19
C ASP A 113 -18.04 -2.15 0.20
N PHE A 114 -17.10 -2.67 0.98
CA PHE A 114 -15.79 -2.04 1.15
C PHE A 114 -14.93 -2.21 -0.11
N GLY A 115 -14.43 -1.11 -0.66
CA GLY A 115 -13.70 -1.09 -1.94
C GLY A 115 -13.43 0.33 -2.40
N LEU A 116 -13.13 0.52 -3.69
CA LEU A 116 -12.84 1.83 -4.27
C LEU A 116 -13.98 2.84 -4.03
N GLN A 117 -15.23 2.39 -4.12
CA GLN A 117 -16.44 3.18 -3.88
C GLN A 117 -16.53 3.75 -2.46
N THR A 118 -15.78 3.19 -1.50
CA THR A 118 -15.70 3.75 -0.14
C THR A 118 -15.03 5.12 -0.14
N PHE A 119 -14.13 5.36 -1.10
CA PHE A 119 -13.33 6.59 -1.21
C PHE A 119 -13.78 7.46 -2.39
N LEU A 120 -14.22 6.85 -3.49
CA LEU A 120 -14.73 7.49 -4.71
C LEU A 120 -16.17 7.02 -4.95
N PRO A 121 -17.21 7.57 -4.29
CA PRO A 121 -18.58 7.03 -4.39
C PRO A 121 -19.16 6.98 -5.82
N ASN A 122 -18.62 7.81 -6.73
CA ASN A 122 -19.03 7.83 -8.13
C ASN A 122 -18.32 6.78 -9.02
N SER A 123 -17.32 6.05 -8.50
CA SER A 123 -16.58 5.03 -9.28
C SER A 123 -17.47 3.90 -9.79
N MET A 124 -18.59 3.61 -9.12
CA MET A 124 -19.57 2.61 -9.58
C MET A 124 -20.29 3.00 -10.88
N LYS A 125 -20.24 4.29 -11.26
CA LYS A 125 -20.94 4.84 -12.43
C LYS A 125 -20.00 5.29 -13.53
N LYS A 126 -18.69 5.25 -13.28
CA LYS A 126 -17.66 5.81 -14.16
C LYS A 126 -16.58 4.75 -14.37
N ALA A 127 -16.40 4.33 -15.62
CA ALA A 127 -15.23 3.53 -15.98
C ALA A 127 -14.02 4.46 -16.15
N TYR A 128 -12.89 4.05 -15.61
CA TYR A 128 -11.62 4.76 -15.77
C TYR A 128 -10.81 4.11 -16.89
N ASP A 129 -10.36 4.92 -17.86
CA ASP A 129 -9.52 4.49 -18.97
C ASP A 129 -8.05 4.42 -18.53
N ILE A 130 -7.75 3.43 -17.68
CA ILE A 130 -6.39 3.11 -17.24
C ILE A 130 -6.26 1.61 -16.99
N ASP A 131 -5.11 1.07 -17.38
CA ASP A 131 -4.80 -0.37 -17.38
C ASP A 131 -4.12 -0.84 -16.07
N SER A 132 -3.90 0.05 -15.12
CA SER A 132 -3.19 -0.21 -13.89
C SER A 132 -3.89 0.36 -12.68
N ALA A 133 -3.66 -0.23 -11.51
CA ALA A 133 -4.01 0.38 -10.24
C ALA A 133 -3.32 1.74 -10.11
N VAL A 134 -4.09 2.70 -9.59
CA VAL A 134 -3.66 4.07 -9.26
C VAL A 134 -3.47 4.21 -7.76
N PHE A 135 -4.31 3.52 -6.99
CA PHE A 135 -4.33 3.60 -5.55
C PHE A 135 -3.99 2.28 -4.89
N TYR A 136 -3.50 2.38 -3.66
CA TYR A 136 -3.46 1.28 -2.71
C TYR A 136 -4.05 1.67 -1.35
N LEU A 137 -4.39 0.66 -0.55
CA LEU A 137 -4.84 0.84 0.83
C LEU A 137 -3.66 0.84 1.79
N ASN A 138 -3.41 1.98 2.43
CA ASN A 138 -2.44 2.09 3.52
C ASN A 138 -3.17 1.95 4.85
N VAL A 139 -2.93 0.84 5.56
CA VAL A 139 -3.62 0.48 6.79
C VAL A 139 -2.75 0.84 8.01
N GLU A 140 -3.32 1.61 8.94
CA GLU A 140 -2.73 1.93 10.24
C GLU A 140 -3.42 1.08 11.31
N LEU A 141 -2.72 0.06 11.81
CA LEU A 141 -3.21 -0.82 12.86
C LEU A 141 -3.02 -0.17 14.23
N PRO A 142 -4.05 -0.12 15.09
CA PRO A 142 -3.97 0.56 16.37
C PRO A 142 -3.15 -0.26 17.38
N ARG A 143 -2.29 0.42 18.14
CA ARG A 143 -1.64 -0.17 19.33
C ARG A 143 -2.63 -0.37 20.49
N ASN A 144 -3.57 0.56 20.64
CA ASN A 144 -4.59 0.54 21.69
C ASN A 144 -5.98 0.67 21.07
N GLY A 145 -6.93 -0.13 21.54
CA GLY A 145 -8.28 -0.16 20.98
C GLY A 145 -8.34 -0.96 19.69
N THR A 146 -9.40 -0.73 18.90
CA THR A 146 -9.68 -1.52 17.68
C THR A 146 -10.04 -0.65 16.47
N ASP A 147 -9.89 0.66 16.60
CA ASP A 147 -10.12 1.59 15.49
C ASP A 147 -8.96 1.49 14.50
N THR A 148 -9.23 0.97 13.31
CA THR A 148 -8.24 0.80 12.24
C THR A 148 -8.43 1.91 11.21
N LYS A 149 -7.40 2.72 10.96
CA LYS A 149 -7.46 3.75 9.92
C LYS A 149 -6.95 3.20 8.61
N ILE A 150 -7.68 3.47 7.53
CA ILE A 150 -7.28 3.10 6.16
C ILE A 150 -7.23 4.37 5.33
N ASP A 151 -6.06 4.68 4.82
CA ASP A 151 -5.83 5.78 3.87
C ASP A 151 -5.83 5.23 2.43
N LEU A 152 -6.46 5.96 1.51
CA LEU A 152 -6.25 5.77 0.09
C LEU A 152 -4.98 6.54 -0.31
N LYS A 153 -3.98 5.83 -0.82
CA LYS A 153 -2.69 6.42 -1.23
C LYS A 153 -2.40 6.08 -2.68
N PHE A 154 -1.61 6.91 -3.35
CA PHE A 154 -1.18 6.64 -4.72
C PHE A 154 -0.09 5.58 -4.76
N ILE A 155 -0.16 4.70 -5.76
CA ILE A 155 0.97 3.87 -6.17
C ILE A 155 1.99 4.79 -6.87
N PRO A 156 3.31 4.68 -6.58
CA PRO A 156 4.31 5.52 -7.25
C PRO A 156 4.24 5.42 -8.78
N PHE A 157 4.26 6.57 -9.46
CA PHE A 157 4.20 6.59 -10.93
C PHE A 157 5.42 5.92 -11.53
N GLY A 158 5.19 4.95 -12.42
CA GLY A 158 6.22 4.10 -12.99
C GLY A 158 6.11 2.64 -12.53
N LEU A 159 5.37 2.37 -11.45
CA LEU A 159 5.04 1.01 -11.05
C LEU A 159 3.71 0.58 -11.66
N HIS A 160 3.71 -0.52 -12.42
CA HIS A 160 2.53 -1.12 -13.02
C HIS A 160 2.02 -2.26 -12.14
N VAL A 161 0.83 -2.06 -11.56
CA VAL A 161 0.21 -3.00 -10.63
C VAL A 161 -1.17 -3.34 -11.16
N GLU A 162 -1.50 -4.62 -11.21
CA GLU A 162 -2.84 -5.06 -11.59
C GLU A 162 -3.85 -4.64 -10.51
N PRO A 163 -5.00 -4.05 -10.90
CA PRO A 163 -6.01 -3.66 -9.94
C PRO A 163 -6.79 -4.87 -9.42
N THR A 164 -7.09 -4.85 -8.12
CA THR A 164 -8.04 -5.79 -7.51
C THR A 164 -9.49 -5.30 -7.61
N ASP A 165 -9.69 -3.99 -7.75
CA ASP A 165 -10.99 -3.33 -7.89
C ASP A 165 -10.83 -2.03 -8.71
N GLN A 166 -11.15 -2.08 -10.01
CA GLN A 166 -11.01 -0.97 -10.98
C GLN A 166 -9.61 -0.33 -11.01
N VAL A 167 -9.36 0.69 -10.20
CA VAL A 167 -8.08 1.42 -10.09
C VAL A 167 -7.44 1.29 -8.70
N LEU A 168 -7.98 0.41 -7.85
CA LEU A 168 -7.49 0.10 -6.52
C LEU A 168 -6.79 -1.26 -6.49
N ALA A 169 -5.63 -1.32 -5.83
CA ALA A 169 -5.01 -2.55 -5.36
C ALA A 169 -5.00 -2.60 -3.82
N HIS A 170 -5.24 -3.76 -3.22
CA HIS A 170 -5.11 -3.89 -1.76
C HIS A 170 -3.66 -3.90 -1.26
N SER A 171 -2.71 -4.14 -2.16
CA SER A 171 -1.27 -4.22 -1.91
C SER A 171 -0.52 -4.02 -3.22
N TYR A 172 0.75 -3.64 -3.15
CA TYR A 172 1.63 -3.62 -4.32
C TYR A 172 3.04 -4.08 -3.96
N ALA A 173 3.78 -4.52 -4.97
CA ALA A 173 5.19 -4.85 -4.90
C ALA A 173 5.85 -4.52 -6.23
N ARG A 174 7.09 -4.03 -6.19
CA ARG A 174 7.97 -4.09 -7.36
C ARG A 174 8.49 -5.51 -7.49
N ASN A 175 8.31 -6.08 -8.67
CA ASN A 175 8.82 -7.39 -9.03
C ASN A 175 9.87 -7.16 -10.11
N ASP A 176 11.12 -7.47 -9.78
CA ASP A 176 12.24 -7.48 -10.72
C ASP A 176 12.62 -8.96 -10.91
N ASP A 177 12.07 -9.61 -11.94
CA ASP A 177 12.37 -11.01 -12.24
C ASP A 177 13.04 -11.17 -13.63
N GLU A 178 13.43 -12.39 -13.98
CA GLU A 178 14.06 -12.69 -15.27
C GLU A 178 13.15 -12.40 -16.48
N ASN A 179 11.82 -12.33 -16.29
CA ASN A 179 10.83 -12.05 -17.33
C ASN A 179 10.53 -10.56 -17.47
N GLY A 180 11.01 -9.73 -16.55
CA GLY A 180 10.93 -8.27 -16.62
C GLY A 180 10.71 -7.61 -15.27
N SER A 181 10.72 -6.28 -15.28
CA SER A 181 10.27 -5.48 -14.14
C SER A 181 8.87 -4.95 -14.41
N ASN A 182 8.00 -4.98 -13.39
CA ASN A 182 6.76 -4.20 -13.43
C ASN A 182 6.98 -2.71 -13.10
N GLY A 183 8.22 -2.32 -12.80
CA GLY A 183 8.65 -0.95 -12.53
C GLY A 183 9.44 -0.35 -13.69
N VAL A 184 9.17 0.91 -13.99
CA VAL A 184 9.98 1.73 -14.90
C VAL A 184 10.29 3.03 -14.18
N TYR A 185 11.58 3.32 -13.95
CA TYR A 185 11.99 4.58 -13.33
C TYR A 185 11.63 5.77 -14.22
N MET A 186 10.86 6.72 -13.70
CA MET A 186 10.32 7.86 -14.46
C MET A 186 10.96 9.19 -14.06
N GLU A 187 12.24 9.16 -13.67
CA GLU A 187 12.97 10.32 -13.15
C GLU A 187 13.06 11.46 -14.14
N GLU A 188 13.35 11.21 -15.44
CA GLU A 188 13.46 12.30 -16.40
C GLU A 188 12.11 13.00 -16.63
N ILE A 189 11.00 12.27 -16.58
CA ILE A 189 9.66 12.87 -16.64
C ILE A 189 9.42 13.76 -15.42
N GLN A 190 9.72 13.27 -14.22
CA GLN A 190 9.56 14.05 -13.01
C GLN A 190 10.39 15.34 -13.06
N ASP A 191 11.64 15.21 -13.50
CA ASP A 191 12.57 16.32 -13.66
C ASP A 191 12.09 17.33 -14.69
N MET A 192 11.57 16.86 -15.82
CA MET A 192 10.96 17.70 -16.85
C MET A 192 9.81 18.52 -16.23
N LEU A 193 8.82 17.85 -15.62
CA LEU A 193 7.62 18.46 -15.06
C LEU A 193 7.94 19.47 -13.95
N ARG A 194 8.96 19.22 -13.13
CA ARG A 194 9.43 20.16 -12.11
C ARG A 194 10.03 21.43 -12.70
N LYS A 195 10.69 21.32 -13.85
CA LYS A 195 11.39 22.44 -14.52
C LYS A 195 10.49 23.25 -15.45
N LEU A 196 9.33 22.73 -15.86
CA LEU A 196 8.40 23.46 -16.72
C LEU A 196 7.93 24.75 -16.06
N SER A 197 7.91 25.84 -16.81
CA SER A 197 7.43 27.14 -16.34
C SER A 197 5.96 27.36 -16.69
N HIS A 198 5.47 26.70 -17.74
CA HIS A 198 4.11 26.89 -18.27
C HIS A 198 3.34 25.57 -18.30
N GLU A 199 2.13 25.59 -17.74
CA GLU A 199 1.25 24.41 -17.72
C GLU A 199 0.76 24.02 -19.12
N GLU A 200 0.60 24.98 -20.03
CA GLU A 200 0.18 24.72 -21.41
C GLU A 200 1.18 23.83 -22.17
N THR A 201 2.45 23.81 -21.76
CA THR A 201 3.48 22.93 -22.32
C THR A 201 3.05 21.46 -22.26
N ILE A 202 2.39 21.04 -21.18
CA ILE A 202 1.88 19.68 -21.05
C ILE A 202 0.80 19.41 -22.11
N THR A 203 -0.11 20.36 -22.31
CA THR A 203 -1.18 20.23 -23.33
C THR A 203 -0.57 20.10 -24.73
N TYR A 204 0.48 20.85 -25.05
CA TYR A 204 1.17 20.72 -26.33
C TYR A 204 1.90 19.38 -26.48
N ILE A 205 2.46 18.81 -25.40
CA ILE A 205 3.04 17.46 -25.43
C ILE A 205 1.94 16.42 -25.73
N LEU A 206 0.82 16.49 -25.02
CA LEU A 206 -0.32 15.58 -25.20
C LEU A 206 -0.92 15.66 -26.60
N ASN A 207 -0.99 16.85 -27.18
CA ASN A 207 -1.50 17.08 -28.53
C ASN A 207 -0.46 16.81 -29.63
N ARG A 208 0.80 16.48 -29.26
CA ARG A 208 1.92 16.25 -30.19
C ARG A 208 2.25 17.48 -31.03
N GLU A 209 2.20 18.66 -30.41
CA GLU A 209 2.45 19.96 -31.04
C GLU A 209 3.70 20.65 -30.46
N PRO A 210 4.90 20.04 -30.57
CA PRO A 210 6.10 20.54 -29.89
C PRO A 210 6.56 21.92 -30.36
N ASP A 211 6.09 22.38 -31.52
CA ASP A 211 6.42 23.70 -32.04
C ASP A 211 5.66 24.85 -31.37
N LYS A 212 4.54 24.56 -30.71
CA LYS A 212 3.77 25.54 -29.93
C LYS A 212 4.32 25.75 -28.52
N ILE A 213 5.26 24.90 -28.07
CA ILE A 213 5.90 25.02 -26.76
C ILE A 213 6.73 26.31 -26.73
N LYS A 214 6.50 27.11 -25.68
CA LYS A 214 7.22 28.37 -25.44
C LYS A 214 8.72 28.14 -25.29
N LYS A 215 9.52 29.15 -25.65
CA LYS A 215 10.98 29.04 -25.77
C LYS A 215 11.63 28.57 -24.46
N GLU A 216 11.10 29.00 -23.32
CA GLU A 216 11.58 28.69 -21.97
C GLU A 216 11.50 27.19 -21.68
N ASP A 217 10.42 26.52 -22.11
CA ASP A 217 10.20 25.10 -21.87
C ASP A 217 10.70 24.21 -23.02
N LYS A 218 10.84 24.76 -24.24
CA LYS A 218 11.18 23.99 -25.45
C LYS A 218 12.50 23.22 -25.30
N GLY A 219 13.52 23.83 -24.68
CA GLY A 219 14.80 23.17 -24.40
C GLY A 219 14.69 22.07 -23.35
N ILE A 220 13.77 22.20 -22.39
CA ILE A 220 13.54 21.19 -21.36
C ILE A 220 12.93 19.93 -22.00
N VAL A 221 11.86 20.09 -22.78
CA VAL A 221 11.13 18.98 -23.40
C VAL A 221 11.95 18.27 -24.49
N LYS A 222 12.68 19.02 -25.32
CA LYS A 222 13.50 18.44 -26.42
C LYS A 222 14.62 17.50 -25.95
N ARG A 223 15.02 17.55 -24.68
CA ARG A 223 16.02 16.62 -24.13
C ARG A 223 15.48 15.22 -23.87
N LEU A 224 14.15 15.05 -23.84
CA LEU A 224 13.53 13.76 -23.54
C LEU A 224 13.24 12.94 -24.80
N TYR A 225 13.05 13.59 -25.96
CA TYR A 225 12.63 12.88 -27.17
C TYR A 225 13.52 13.15 -28.40
N GLY A 226 13.63 12.17 -29.29
CA GLY A 226 14.44 12.23 -30.52
C GLY A 226 15.52 11.15 -30.57
N GLU A 227 16.34 11.18 -31.64
CA GLU A 227 17.42 10.20 -31.82
C GLU A 227 18.43 10.27 -30.66
N GLY A 228 18.72 9.12 -30.04
CA GLY A 228 19.62 9.01 -28.89
C GLY A 228 19.03 9.40 -27.53
N ASN A 229 17.76 9.84 -27.48
CA ASN A 229 17.06 10.15 -26.24
C ASN A 229 16.19 8.97 -25.76
N ARG A 230 15.69 9.08 -24.52
CA ARG A 230 14.86 8.04 -23.89
C ARG A 230 13.58 7.73 -24.66
N TYR A 231 12.91 8.75 -25.18
CA TYR A 231 11.72 8.61 -26.03
C TYR A 231 12.12 8.83 -27.48
N ARG A 232 11.69 7.98 -28.40
CA ARG A 232 12.06 8.11 -29.83
C ARG A 232 11.37 9.31 -30.48
N SER A 233 10.20 9.68 -29.98
CA SER A 233 9.40 10.78 -30.52
C SER A 233 8.53 11.46 -29.48
N ILE A 234 7.89 12.57 -29.87
CA ILE A 234 6.94 13.27 -29.00
C ILE A 234 5.69 12.42 -28.72
N GLU A 235 5.32 11.54 -29.65
CA GLU A 235 4.24 10.57 -29.49
C GLU A 235 4.55 9.60 -28.36
N GLU A 236 5.75 9.01 -28.32
CA GLU A 236 6.16 8.12 -27.23
C GLU A 236 6.20 8.86 -25.88
N LEU A 237 6.71 10.10 -25.85
CA LEU A 237 6.70 10.91 -24.63
C LEU A 237 5.27 11.27 -24.17
N SER A 238 4.33 11.43 -25.11
CA SER A 238 2.94 11.78 -24.77
C SER A 238 2.21 10.70 -23.98
N VAL A 239 2.60 9.42 -24.15
CA VAL A 239 1.95 8.27 -23.50
C VAL A 239 2.02 8.34 -21.97
N PRO A 240 3.20 8.41 -21.32
CA PRO A 240 3.27 8.50 -19.86
C PRO A 240 2.66 9.81 -19.32
N ILE A 241 2.71 10.92 -20.08
CA ILE A 241 2.05 12.17 -19.68
C ILE A 241 0.53 12.02 -19.72
N ALA A 242 -0.02 11.28 -20.69
CA ALA A 242 -1.44 10.96 -20.75
C ALA A 242 -1.87 10.08 -19.58
N LYS A 243 -1.06 9.08 -19.20
CA LYS A 243 -1.30 8.26 -18.00
C LYS A 243 -1.33 9.12 -16.72
N LEU A 244 -0.38 10.04 -16.54
CA LEU A 244 -0.42 10.99 -15.41
C LEU A 244 -1.68 11.87 -15.42
N ARG A 245 -2.13 12.30 -16.60
CA ARG A 245 -3.37 13.08 -16.72
C ARG A 245 -4.59 12.25 -16.31
N ALA A 246 -4.68 11.00 -16.73
CA ALA A 246 -5.74 10.09 -16.29
C ALA A 246 -5.75 9.93 -14.76
N ILE A 247 -4.57 9.72 -14.15
CA ILE A 247 -4.41 9.65 -12.69
C ILE A 247 -4.90 10.93 -11.99
N TYR A 248 -4.57 12.10 -12.54
CA TYR A 248 -5.04 13.38 -12.02
C TYR A 248 -6.56 13.52 -12.09
N GLU A 249 -7.19 13.16 -13.22
CA GLU A 249 -8.65 13.20 -13.35
C GLU A 249 -9.34 12.19 -12.41
N ILE A 250 -8.73 11.04 -12.16
CA ILE A 250 -9.19 10.07 -11.15
C ILE A 250 -9.06 10.66 -9.73
N ALA A 251 -7.94 11.32 -9.43
CA ALA A 251 -7.69 11.93 -8.13
C ALA A 251 -8.73 12.99 -7.75
N LYS A 252 -9.31 13.68 -8.74
CA LYS A 252 -10.39 14.65 -8.55
C LYS A 252 -11.71 14.03 -8.10
N ASP A 253 -11.91 12.73 -8.33
CA ASP A 253 -13.11 12.01 -7.90
C ASP A 253 -13.00 11.50 -6.45
N VAL A 254 -11.83 11.64 -5.79
CA VAL A 254 -11.61 11.20 -4.40
C VAL A 254 -12.36 12.12 -3.43
N GLU A 255 -13.49 11.63 -2.91
CA GLU A 255 -14.29 12.34 -1.91
C GLU A 255 -13.75 12.13 -0.49
N TYR A 256 -13.30 10.91 -0.19
CA TYR A 256 -12.72 10.55 1.11
C TYR A 256 -11.29 10.09 0.93
N LYS A 257 -10.36 10.72 1.66
CA LYS A 257 -8.94 10.31 1.63
C LYS A 257 -8.65 9.16 2.60
N SER A 258 -9.50 9.00 3.60
CA SER A 258 -9.35 7.98 4.63
C SER A 258 -10.69 7.54 5.18
N VAL A 259 -10.72 6.37 5.78
CA VAL A 259 -11.83 5.89 6.61
C VAL A 259 -11.29 5.30 7.91
N VAL A 260 -12.09 5.38 8.96
CA VAL A 260 -11.82 4.69 10.23
C VAL A 260 -12.80 3.54 10.31
N LEU A 261 -12.28 2.33 10.47
CA LEU A 261 -13.05 1.13 10.71
C LEU A 261 -13.14 0.87 12.21
N GLY A 262 -14.34 0.59 12.70
CA GLY A 262 -14.55 0.07 14.05
C GLY A 262 -14.72 -1.45 14.02
N TRP A 263 -14.29 -2.15 15.06
CA TRP A 263 -14.46 -3.59 15.18
C TRP A 263 -15.77 -3.95 15.89
N ASN A 264 -16.59 -4.80 15.28
CA ASN A 264 -17.72 -5.44 15.92
C ASN A 264 -17.32 -6.85 16.38
N ARG A 265 -17.23 -7.03 17.70
CA ARG A 265 -16.83 -8.31 18.32
C ARG A 265 -17.86 -9.42 18.14
N ASP A 266 -19.14 -9.08 18.11
CA ASP A 266 -20.23 -10.06 18.06
C ASP A 266 -20.31 -10.71 16.67
N THR A 267 -20.13 -9.90 15.62
CA THR A 267 -20.12 -10.38 14.23
C THR A 267 -18.72 -10.72 13.72
N ALA A 268 -17.68 -10.44 14.51
CA ALA A 268 -16.27 -10.54 14.11
C ALA A 268 -16.00 -9.83 12.76
N ARG A 269 -16.53 -8.60 12.61
CA ARG A 269 -16.49 -7.84 11.36
C ARG A 269 -16.24 -6.36 11.61
N PHE A 270 -15.52 -5.71 10.71
CA PHE A 270 -15.38 -4.26 10.70
C PHE A 270 -16.63 -3.56 10.16
N TYR A 271 -16.89 -2.36 10.66
CA TYR A 271 -17.87 -1.42 10.12
C TYR A 271 -17.21 -0.06 9.89
N ILE A 272 -17.73 0.72 8.94
CA ILE A 272 -17.22 2.08 8.71
C ILE A 272 -17.72 2.96 9.85
N LYS A 273 -16.80 3.35 10.73
CA LYS A 273 -17.07 4.25 11.87
C LYS A 273 -17.07 5.70 11.43
N GLU A 274 -16.12 6.07 10.57
CA GLU A 274 -15.95 7.45 10.09
C GLU A 274 -15.41 7.46 8.66
N ARG A 275 -15.82 8.46 7.87
CA ARG A 275 -15.19 8.79 6.58
C ARG A 275 -14.58 10.18 6.66
N ILE A 276 -13.30 10.29 6.32
CA ILE A 276 -12.53 11.53 6.40
C ILE A 276 -12.45 12.14 5.01
N LYS A 277 -13.10 13.29 4.83
CA LYS A 277 -13.13 14.00 3.54
C LYS A 277 -11.75 14.38 3.05
N ASN A 278 -11.58 14.32 1.73
CA ASN A 278 -10.43 14.88 1.04
C ASN A 278 -10.59 16.40 0.96
N ASN A 279 -9.98 17.11 1.90
CA ASN A 279 -9.97 18.58 1.94
C ASN A 279 -8.73 19.17 1.24
N THR A 280 -8.06 18.41 0.38
CA THR A 280 -6.90 18.91 -0.37
C THR A 280 -7.40 19.97 -1.35
N PRO A 281 -6.79 21.17 -1.40
CA PRO A 281 -7.16 22.18 -2.39
C PRO A 281 -7.08 21.62 -3.80
N GLU A 282 -7.95 22.09 -4.69
CA GLU A 282 -7.85 21.74 -6.11
C GLU A 282 -6.54 22.31 -6.67
N HIS A 283 -5.64 21.42 -7.04
CA HIS A 283 -4.38 21.75 -7.67
C HIS A 283 -4.53 21.77 -9.18
N SER A 284 -3.75 22.60 -9.87
CA SER A 284 -3.60 22.45 -11.31
C SER A 284 -2.92 21.11 -11.64
N PHE A 285 -2.97 20.68 -12.90
CA PHE A 285 -2.34 19.40 -13.26
C PHE A 285 -0.83 19.45 -13.01
N LEU A 286 -0.19 20.57 -13.34
CA LEU A 286 1.24 20.77 -13.12
C LEU A 286 1.60 20.77 -11.61
N GLU A 287 0.78 21.37 -10.76
CA GLU A 287 0.98 21.35 -9.32
C GLU A 287 0.84 19.94 -8.73
N PHE A 288 -0.18 19.21 -9.18
CA PHE A 288 -0.40 17.81 -8.80
C PHE A 288 0.81 16.94 -9.12
N VAL A 289 1.29 16.94 -10.36
CA VAL A 289 2.42 16.07 -10.78
C VAL A 289 3.74 16.43 -10.09
N ARG A 290 3.93 17.69 -9.65
CA ARG A 290 5.14 18.10 -8.92
C ARG A 290 5.20 17.50 -7.51
N GLN A 291 4.04 17.27 -6.90
CA GLN A 291 3.90 16.66 -5.59
C GLN A 291 3.70 15.14 -5.65
N PHE A 292 3.37 14.62 -6.84
CA PHE A 292 3.14 13.20 -7.06
C PHE A 292 4.41 12.37 -6.80
N GLN A 293 4.22 11.16 -6.27
CA GLN A 293 5.30 10.22 -6.02
C GLN A 293 5.63 9.47 -7.30
N PHE A 294 6.91 9.42 -7.65
CA PHE A 294 7.42 8.68 -8.79
C PHE A 294 8.26 7.52 -8.27
N LEU A 295 8.20 6.40 -8.98
CA LEU A 295 9.16 5.32 -8.79
C LEU A 295 10.55 5.85 -9.14
N ARG A 296 11.49 5.71 -8.21
CA ARG A 296 12.87 6.15 -8.33
C ARG A 296 13.79 4.99 -8.04
N ALA A 297 15.01 5.03 -8.56
CA ALA A 297 16.02 4.09 -8.14
C ALA A 297 16.30 4.31 -6.65
N VAL A 298 16.03 3.29 -5.84
CA VAL A 298 16.38 3.27 -4.42
C VAL A 298 17.51 2.27 -4.28
N CYS A 299 18.74 2.78 -4.28
CA CYS A 299 19.95 1.97 -4.37
C CYS A 299 19.96 0.99 -5.56
#